data_AF-A0A6J6GC70-F1
#
_entry.id   AF-A0A6J6GC70-F1
#
_cell.length_a   1.000
_cell.length_b   1.000
_cell.length_c   1.000
_cell.angle_alpha   90.00
_cell.angle_beta   90.00
_cell.angle_gamma   90.00
#
_symmetry.space_group_name_H-M   'P 1'
#
loop_
_entity.id
_entity.type
_entity.pdbx_description
1 polymer ?
#
loop_
_entity_poly.entity_id
_entity_poly.type
_entity_poly.pdbx_seq_one_letter_code
_entity_poly.pdbx_strand_id
1 'polypeptide(L)'
;MNVRKTLRTGRIGRLLIAIVAALVAASTLTGCSLKPIVLVYGDSLVSESRAMIGFQLGDSYDVRIVAHGGTALCDWAGIIVGDVRELQPKVVMIAFTGNALTGCMQNSDGSPVTEATAAVKYEADLDRVLANIAGPGRRVVVVGGPPNAVVDPAVVGTVPNQIAGEGLGVDAPIQPLTDSPSVSWGIGTLPAGRVSSETFVNVGYRRVVAKYQTQGMAIMYVDGGMHMRAPGGGWTKVMPCYPFEVSDTQACVDGLVNVRSADFGHFCPTTSAPIAGVVPTCEVWSSGAWRYAAAMTAAVWYGERQTGGSFDSAVVGDGQVTVSGWAIDPDAPDRPIDVHLYVDGAWGGQARADRSRPDVGNVYPYAGPDHGYVATVNAAPGTHNVCVWAINGFGPDRSNNVSLGCRTVTIAPTSPFGNYENLVAATPGRITVSGWTIDPSTSAPIKIAVRVNGVVSGRWFANVPRPDVGSVYPAFGSAHGFNVTLDAARGTATACVTAINVGSGSNQSLGCRTVEVR
;
A
#
# COMPACT_ATOMS: atom_id res chain seq x y z
N MET A 1 33.58 -73.28 -35.23
CA MET A 1 33.44 -72.06 -36.06
C MET A 1 33.05 -70.92 -35.15
N ASN A 2 34.03 -70.10 -34.74
CA ASN A 2 33.86 -68.99 -33.80
C ASN A 2 34.31 -67.72 -34.54
N VAL A 3 33.38 -66.82 -34.86
CA VAL A 3 33.70 -65.49 -35.38
C VAL A 3 33.09 -64.47 -34.44
N ARG A 4 33.91 -63.96 -33.53
CA ARG A 4 33.70 -62.67 -32.86
C ARG A 4 33.72 -61.58 -33.93
N LYS A 5 32.60 -60.89 -34.17
CA LYS A 5 32.59 -59.62 -34.90
C LYS A 5 32.83 -58.48 -33.92
N THR A 6 34.05 -57.95 -33.97
CA THR A 6 34.47 -56.71 -33.31
C THR A 6 33.81 -55.53 -34.02
N LEU A 7 32.87 -54.85 -33.35
CA LEU A 7 32.34 -53.57 -33.82
C LEU A 7 33.40 -52.48 -33.59
N ARG A 8 34.12 -52.09 -34.64
CA ARG A 8 34.94 -50.88 -34.66
C ARG A 8 34.00 -49.67 -34.71
N THR A 9 33.85 -48.97 -33.58
CA THR A 9 33.23 -47.63 -33.55
C THR A 9 34.15 -46.65 -34.29
N GLY A 10 33.76 -46.22 -35.49
CA GLY A 10 34.46 -45.17 -36.25
C GLY A 10 34.46 -43.83 -35.52
N ARG A 11 35.33 -42.90 -35.93
CA ARG A 11 35.48 -41.54 -35.35
C ARG A 11 34.14 -40.82 -35.16
N ILE A 12 33.18 -41.04 -36.06
CA ILE A 12 31.83 -40.46 -36.02
C ILE A 12 30.99 -41.02 -34.86
N GLY A 13 31.09 -42.33 -34.57
CA GLY A 13 30.41 -42.96 -33.44
C GLY A 13 30.98 -42.54 -32.08
N ARG A 14 32.30 -42.29 -31.99
CA ARG A 14 32.91 -41.71 -30.79
C ARG A 14 32.53 -40.24 -30.59
N LEU A 15 32.36 -39.48 -31.68
CA LEU A 15 31.89 -38.09 -31.63
C LEU A 15 30.42 -38.00 -31.18
N LEU A 16 29.55 -38.88 -31.69
CA LEU A 16 28.14 -38.97 -31.28
C LEU A 16 27.98 -39.40 -29.82
N ILE A 17 28.76 -40.39 -29.35
CA ILE A 17 28.74 -40.79 -27.93
C ILE A 17 29.28 -39.66 -27.04
N ALA A 18 30.31 -38.92 -27.47
CA ALA A 18 30.83 -37.77 -26.73
C ALA A 18 29.83 -36.58 -26.70
N ILE A 19 29.11 -36.32 -27.80
CA ILE A 19 28.07 -35.29 -27.88
C ILE A 19 26.86 -35.68 -27.02
N VAL A 20 26.42 -36.94 -27.05
CA VAL A 20 25.33 -37.43 -26.20
C VAL A 20 25.76 -37.45 -24.74
N ALA A 21 27.00 -37.85 -24.40
CA ALA A 21 27.51 -37.77 -23.03
C ALA A 21 27.68 -36.31 -22.55
N ALA A 22 28.04 -35.38 -23.42
CA ALA A 22 28.08 -33.95 -23.11
C ALA A 22 26.66 -33.35 -22.95
N LEU A 23 25.69 -33.80 -23.73
CA LEU A 23 24.27 -33.43 -23.60
C LEU A 23 23.62 -34.05 -22.36
N VAL A 24 24.01 -35.27 -21.96
CA VAL A 24 23.58 -35.92 -20.71
C VAL A 24 24.24 -35.25 -19.50
N ALA A 25 25.54 -34.91 -19.58
CA ALA A 25 26.22 -34.13 -18.55
C ALA A 25 25.63 -32.71 -18.41
N ALA A 26 25.28 -32.07 -19.54
CA ALA A 26 24.60 -30.76 -19.55
C ALA A 26 23.16 -30.84 -19.02
N SER A 27 22.45 -31.96 -19.21
CA SER A 27 21.11 -32.16 -18.64
C SER A 27 21.13 -32.57 -17.17
N THR A 28 22.22 -33.15 -16.64
CA THR A 28 22.43 -33.34 -15.19
C THR A 28 22.93 -32.07 -14.47
N LEU A 29 23.28 -31.01 -15.19
CA LEU A 29 23.62 -29.68 -14.63
C LEU A 29 22.40 -28.73 -14.54
N THR A 30 21.18 -29.23 -14.75
CA THR A 30 19.92 -28.47 -14.64
C THR A 30 19.48 -28.23 -13.18
N GLY A 31 20.43 -28.08 -12.26
CA GLY A 31 20.19 -27.98 -10.82
C GLY A 31 20.76 -26.75 -10.12
N CYS A 32 21.40 -25.82 -10.82
CA CYS A 32 21.84 -24.56 -10.22
C CYS A 32 21.60 -23.42 -11.22
N SER A 33 20.38 -22.89 -11.25
CA SER A 33 20.17 -21.57 -11.85
C SER A 33 20.97 -20.57 -11.01
N LEU A 34 22.02 -20.00 -11.59
CA LEU A 34 22.80 -18.94 -10.93
C LEU A 34 21.84 -17.77 -10.67
N LYS A 35 21.72 -17.36 -9.41
CA LYS A 35 20.87 -16.23 -9.04
C LYS A 35 21.37 -14.98 -9.80
N PRO A 36 20.48 -14.18 -10.41
CA PRO A 36 20.88 -12.93 -11.05
C PRO A 36 21.58 -12.00 -10.05
N ILE A 37 22.60 -11.29 -10.50
CA ILE A 37 23.42 -10.44 -9.63
C ILE A 37 22.72 -9.09 -9.40
N VAL A 38 22.70 -8.65 -8.14
CA VAL A 38 22.35 -7.29 -7.73
C VAL A 38 23.60 -6.67 -7.09
N LEU A 39 24.12 -5.59 -7.69
CA LEU A 39 25.20 -4.82 -7.10
C LEU A 39 24.63 -3.64 -6.32
N VAL A 40 25.14 -3.40 -5.12
CA VAL A 40 24.74 -2.27 -4.28
C VAL A 40 25.98 -1.51 -3.84
N TYR A 41 26.05 -0.23 -4.23
CA TYR A 41 27.09 0.69 -3.80
C TYR A 41 26.51 1.78 -2.92
N GLY A 42 27.21 2.12 -1.84
CA GLY A 42 26.83 3.23 -1.01
C GLY A 42 27.81 3.51 0.11
N ASP A 43 27.34 4.27 1.09
CA ASP A 43 28.12 4.73 2.22
C ASP A 43 27.66 4.11 3.55
N SER A 44 27.64 4.89 4.63
CA SER A 44 27.28 4.44 5.97
C SER A 44 25.83 3.94 6.04
N LEU A 45 24.88 4.57 5.33
CA LEU A 45 23.48 4.13 5.37
C LEU A 45 23.29 2.75 4.76
N VAL A 46 23.98 2.47 3.64
CA VAL A 46 23.99 1.13 3.04
C VAL A 46 24.75 0.13 3.90
N SER A 47 25.85 0.56 4.54
CA SER A 47 26.61 -0.27 5.47
C SER A 47 25.74 -0.75 6.63
N GLU A 48 24.95 0.15 7.24
CA GLU A 48 24.00 -0.19 8.30
C GLU A 48 22.84 -1.08 7.82
N SER A 49 22.38 -0.88 6.58
CA SER A 49 21.32 -1.68 5.96
C SER A 49 21.78 -3.01 5.34
N ARG A 50 23.08 -3.33 5.37
CA ARG A 50 23.68 -4.48 4.65
C ARG A 50 22.97 -5.81 4.93
N ALA A 51 22.76 -6.12 6.22
CA ALA A 51 22.12 -7.36 6.63
C ALA A 51 20.67 -7.44 6.13
N MET A 52 19.94 -6.32 6.15
CA MET A 52 18.53 -6.25 5.77
C MET A 52 18.35 -6.32 4.25
N ILE A 53 19.23 -5.69 3.48
CA ILE A 53 19.25 -5.84 2.01
C ILE A 53 19.53 -7.30 1.64
N GLY A 54 20.52 -7.93 2.29
CA GLY A 54 20.83 -9.34 2.10
C GLY A 54 19.66 -10.26 2.44
N PHE A 55 18.97 -10.01 3.55
CA PHE A 55 17.77 -10.75 3.95
C PHE A 55 16.63 -10.62 2.93
N GLN A 56 16.32 -9.40 2.49
CA GLN A 56 15.16 -9.12 1.63
C GLN A 56 15.32 -9.59 0.17
N LEU A 57 16.55 -9.76 -0.31
CA LEU A 57 16.84 -10.15 -1.70
C LEU A 57 17.54 -11.50 -1.85
N GLY A 58 18.22 -11.98 -0.80
CA GLY A 58 19.19 -13.07 -0.88
C GLY A 58 18.62 -14.40 -1.34
N ASP A 59 17.32 -14.65 -1.17
CA ASP A 59 16.67 -15.86 -1.67
C ASP A 59 16.57 -15.90 -3.20
N SER A 60 16.46 -14.73 -3.85
CA SER A 60 16.22 -14.61 -5.30
C SER A 60 17.42 -14.09 -6.09
N TYR A 61 18.34 -13.37 -5.45
CA TYR A 61 19.48 -12.72 -6.11
C TYR A 61 20.82 -13.05 -5.45
N ASP A 62 21.89 -13.00 -6.24
CA ASP A 62 23.26 -12.91 -5.73
C ASP A 62 23.54 -11.43 -5.41
N VAL A 63 23.41 -11.06 -4.14
CA VAL A 63 23.49 -9.67 -3.69
C VAL A 63 24.93 -9.34 -3.26
N ARG A 64 25.56 -8.39 -3.95
CA ARG A 64 26.92 -7.95 -3.65
C ARG A 64 26.92 -6.50 -3.22
N ILE A 65 27.26 -6.27 -1.95
CA ILE A 65 27.19 -4.95 -1.32
C ILE A 65 28.61 -4.43 -1.08
N VAL A 66 28.92 -3.29 -1.69
CA VAL A 66 30.16 -2.53 -1.54
C VAL A 66 29.79 -1.20 -0.90
N ALA A 67 29.95 -1.11 0.42
CA ALA A 67 29.55 0.06 1.16
C ALA A 67 30.57 0.41 2.24
N HIS A 68 30.98 1.68 2.26
CA HIS A 68 32.00 2.19 3.17
C HIS A 68 31.63 3.58 3.67
N GLY A 69 31.44 3.72 4.99
CA GLY A 69 31.13 5.01 5.62
C GLY A 69 32.18 6.08 5.30
N GLY A 70 31.73 7.33 5.21
CA GLY A 70 32.59 8.47 4.90
C GLY A 70 33.04 8.63 3.44
N THR A 71 32.78 7.63 2.58
CA THR A 71 33.11 7.71 1.14
C THR A 71 31.99 8.35 0.32
N ALA A 72 32.34 8.92 -0.82
CA ALA A 72 31.42 9.51 -1.78
C ALA A 72 31.39 8.70 -3.09
N LEU A 73 30.39 8.95 -3.94
CA LEU A 73 30.20 8.22 -5.21
C LEU A 73 31.48 8.21 -6.08
N CYS A 74 32.22 9.31 -6.05
CA CYS A 74 33.40 9.52 -6.85
C CYS A 74 34.61 8.66 -6.42
N ASP A 75 34.65 8.20 -5.17
CA ASP A 75 35.64 7.21 -4.71
C ASP A 75 35.42 5.86 -5.42
N TRP A 76 34.17 5.57 -5.81
CA TRP A 76 33.76 4.27 -6.34
C TRP A 76 33.44 4.28 -7.84
N ALA A 77 33.37 5.45 -8.48
CA ALA A 77 32.89 5.58 -9.86
C ALA A 77 33.62 4.66 -10.86
N GLY A 78 34.94 4.54 -10.75
CA GLY A 78 35.73 3.65 -11.60
C GLY A 78 35.47 2.17 -11.33
N ILE A 79 35.35 1.80 -10.05
CA ILE A 79 35.07 0.42 -9.60
C ILE A 79 33.67 -0.01 -10.07
N ILE A 80 32.66 0.84 -9.89
CA ILE A 80 31.29 0.57 -10.34
C ILE A 80 31.27 0.25 -11.84
N VAL A 81 31.96 1.05 -12.65
CA VAL A 81 32.02 0.83 -14.11
C VAL A 81 32.74 -0.47 -14.45
N GLY A 82 33.83 -0.80 -13.74
CA GLY A 82 34.56 -2.05 -13.89
C GLY A 82 33.70 -3.27 -13.56
N ASP A 83 33.14 -3.29 -12.36
CA ASP A 83 32.32 -4.39 -11.85
C ASP A 83 31.08 -4.61 -12.70
N VAL A 84 30.43 -3.54 -13.17
CA VAL A 84 29.31 -3.64 -14.10
C VAL A 84 29.70 -4.35 -15.41
N ARG A 85 30.87 -4.01 -15.96
CA ARG A 85 31.35 -4.60 -17.21
C ARG A 85 31.70 -6.07 -17.02
N GLU A 86 32.34 -6.40 -15.91
CA GLU A 86 32.79 -7.76 -15.59
C GLU A 86 31.63 -8.68 -15.18
N LEU A 87 30.75 -8.20 -14.30
CA LEU A 87 29.74 -9.03 -13.64
C LEU A 87 28.38 -9.03 -14.35
N GLN A 88 28.13 -8.09 -15.27
CA GLN A 88 26.87 -7.97 -16.01
C GLN A 88 25.61 -8.10 -15.12
N PRO A 89 25.48 -7.28 -14.06
CA PRO A 89 24.41 -7.45 -13.08
C PRO A 89 23.03 -7.11 -13.64
N LYS A 90 21.98 -7.72 -13.10
CA LYS A 90 20.58 -7.39 -13.45
C LYS A 90 20.20 -6.00 -12.95
N VAL A 91 20.63 -5.67 -11.73
CA VAL A 91 20.35 -4.40 -11.06
C VAL A 91 21.64 -3.82 -10.46
N VAL A 92 21.82 -2.51 -10.61
CA VAL A 92 22.86 -1.73 -9.93
C VAL A 92 22.19 -0.66 -9.07
N MET A 93 22.43 -0.68 -7.76
CA MET A 93 21.99 0.36 -6.84
C MET A 93 23.15 1.30 -6.49
N ILE A 94 22.87 2.60 -6.51
CA ILE A 94 23.80 3.67 -6.12
C ILE A 94 23.13 4.51 -5.03
N ALA A 95 23.69 4.49 -3.82
CA ALA A 95 23.06 5.05 -2.62
C ALA A 95 24.10 5.76 -1.74
N PHE A 96 24.52 6.96 -2.15
CA PHE A 96 25.42 7.83 -1.39
C PHE A 96 24.68 9.10 -0.96
N THR A 97 24.96 9.63 0.23
CA THR A 97 24.14 10.69 0.88
C THR A 97 24.89 11.97 1.22
N GLY A 98 26.09 12.18 0.69
CA GLY A 98 26.77 13.49 0.74
C GLY A 98 28.03 13.55 1.62
N ASN A 99 28.77 12.46 1.78
CA ASN A 99 30.01 12.46 2.56
C ASN A 99 31.11 13.32 1.91
N ALA A 100 31.96 13.91 2.76
CA ALA A 100 33.07 14.77 2.33
C ALA A 100 34.41 14.43 3.02
N LEU A 101 34.60 13.17 3.43
CA LEU A 101 35.71 12.77 4.31
C LEU A 101 36.93 12.23 3.57
N THR A 102 36.82 12.00 2.26
CA THR A 102 37.92 11.58 1.40
C THR A 102 38.41 12.75 0.55
N GLY A 103 39.62 12.63 0.01
CA GLY A 103 40.17 13.58 -0.96
C GLY A 103 39.28 13.80 -2.19
N CYS A 104 38.31 12.92 -2.42
CA CYS A 104 37.37 13.03 -3.52
C CYS A 104 36.36 14.18 -3.38
N MET A 105 36.12 14.63 -2.15
CA MET A 105 35.17 15.69 -1.80
C MET A 105 35.81 16.76 -0.92
N GLN A 106 37.13 16.87 -0.98
CA GLN A 106 37.93 17.86 -0.26
C GLN A 106 38.70 18.77 -1.23
N ASN A 107 38.98 19.98 -0.79
CA ASN A 107 39.92 20.89 -1.45
C ASN A 107 41.35 20.36 -1.31
N SER A 108 42.30 20.99 -2.00
CA SER A 108 43.72 20.60 -1.95
C SER A 108 44.35 20.70 -0.55
N ASP A 109 43.74 21.47 0.36
CA ASP A 109 44.17 21.60 1.76
C ASP A 109 43.50 20.57 2.70
N GLY A 110 42.69 19.65 2.17
CA GLY A 110 41.97 18.64 2.95
C GLY A 110 40.66 19.12 3.57
N SER A 111 40.30 20.40 3.42
CA SER A 111 39.00 20.90 3.90
C SER A 111 37.85 20.39 3.01
N PRO A 112 36.66 20.10 3.55
CA PRO A 112 35.50 19.75 2.73
C PRO A 112 35.15 20.84 1.71
N VAL A 113 34.74 20.45 0.51
CA VAL A 113 34.19 21.40 -0.46
C VAL A 113 32.88 22.02 0.06
N THR A 114 32.54 23.22 -0.40
CA THR A 114 31.27 23.86 -0.02
C THR A 114 30.07 23.02 -0.48
N GLU A 115 28.91 23.17 0.16
CA GLU A 115 27.69 22.44 -0.21
C GLU A 115 27.31 22.66 -1.68
N ALA A 116 27.41 23.90 -2.18
CA ALA A 116 27.15 24.22 -3.58
C ALA A 116 28.10 23.48 -4.53
N THR A 117 29.40 23.42 -4.17
CA THR A 117 30.40 22.66 -4.93
C THR A 117 30.13 21.16 -4.86
N ALA A 118 29.79 20.64 -3.69
CA ALA A 118 29.45 19.24 -3.48
C ALA A 118 28.25 18.82 -4.33
N ALA A 119 27.21 19.65 -4.40
CA ALA A 119 26.02 19.39 -5.20
C ALA A 119 26.34 19.25 -6.69
N VAL A 120 27.09 20.19 -7.25
CA VAL A 120 27.54 20.14 -8.65
C VAL A 120 28.40 18.90 -8.90
N LYS A 121 29.30 18.58 -7.97
CA LYS A 121 30.19 17.44 -8.10
C LYS A 121 29.43 16.10 -8.08
N TYR A 122 28.49 15.92 -7.16
CA TYR A 122 27.66 14.72 -7.08
C TYR A 122 26.82 14.50 -8.35
N GLU A 123 26.27 15.57 -8.94
CA GLU A 123 25.54 15.48 -10.21
C GLU A 123 26.47 15.03 -11.36
N ALA A 124 27.66 15.63 -11.47
CA ALA A 124 28.64 15.28 -12.50
C ALA A 124 29.15 13.83 -12.35
N ASP A 125 29.42 13.40 -11.12
CA ASP A 125 29.89 12.04 -10.83
C ASP A 125 28.80 11.01 -11.13
N LEU A 126 27.55 11.27 -10.75
CA LEU A 126 26.42 10.41 -11.11
C LEU A 126 26.23 10.35 -12.63
N ASP A 127 26.26 11.49 -13.32
CA ASP A 127 26.12 11.51 -14.78
C ASP A 127 27.20 10.68 -15.46
N ARG A 128 28.46 10.77 -14.99
CA ARG A 128 29.58 9.98 -15.50
C ARG A 128 29.38 8.49 -15.27
N VAL A 129 28.92 8.09 -14.08
CA VAL A 129 28.66 6.67 -13.78
C VAL A 129 27.53 6.17 -14.68
N LEU A 130 26.37 6.85 -14.68
CA LEU A 130 25.21 6.44 -15.46
C LEU A 130 25.50 6.38 -16.96
N ALA A 131 26.28 7.31 -17.52
CA ALA A 131 26.68 7.27 -18.93
C ALA A 131 27.44 5.98 -19.31
N ASN A 132 28.13 5.36 -18.34
CA ASN A 132 28.93 4.16 -18.57
C ASN A 132 28.22 2.86 -18.16
N ILE A 133 27.20 2.95 -17.29
CA ILE A 133 26.49 1.79 -16.78
C ILE A 133 25.04 1.72 -17.24
N ALA A 134 24.46 2.73 -17.87
CA ALA A 134 23.12 2.57 -18.41
C ALA A 134 23.18 1.74 -19.70
N GLY A 135 22.26 0.78 -19.87
CA GLY A 135 22.27 -0.11 -21.03
C GLY A 135 21.01 -0.98 -21.12
N PRO A 136 20.72 -1.57 -22.30
CA PRO A 136 19.53 -2.37 -22.51
C PRO A 136 19.51 -3.60 -21.60
N GLY A 137 18.34 -3.88 -21.00
CA GLY A 137 18.14 -5.04 -20.13
C GLY A 137 18.71 -4.90 -18.71
N ARG A 138 19.34 -3.77 -18.38
CA ARG A 138 19.94 -3.53 -17.05
C ARG A 138 19.23 -2.38 -16.35
N ARG A 139 18.82 -2.61 -15.10
CA ARG A 139 18.15 -1.59 -14.29
C ARG A 139 19.16 -0.91 -13.39
N VAL A 140 19.12 0.42 -13.36
CA VAL A 140 19.94 1.21 -12.45
C VAL A 140 19.03 1.96 -11.49
N VAL A 141 19.25 1.78 -10.20
CA VAL A 141 18.45 2.39 -9.13
C VAL A 141 19.34 3.36 -8.38
N VAL A 142 19.00 4.64 -8.44
CA VAL A 142 19.66 5.70 -7.68
C VAL A 142 18.82 5.97 -6.45
N VAL A 143 19.39 5.78 -5.26
CA VAL A 143 18.67 5.87 -3.99
C VAL A 143 19.11 7.12 -3.27
N GLY A 144 18.13 7.96 -2.90
CA GLY A 144 18.35 9.12 -2.04
C GLY A 144 18.52 8.75 -0.57
N GLY A 145 19.09 9.68 0.20
CA GLY A 145 19.09 9.61 1.65
C GLY A 145 17.76 10.06 2.26
N PRO A 146 17.42 9.61 3.48
CA PRO A 146 16.30 10.18 4.22
C PRO A 146 16.56 11.66 4.58
N PRO A 147 15.50 12.43 4.91
CA PRO A 147 15.69 13.75 5.49
C PRO A 147 16.40 13.63 6.85
N ASN A 148 17.20 14.65 7.16
CA ASN A 148 18.01 14.80 8.39
C ASN A 148 17.43 15.93 9.26
N ALA A 149 17.73 15.93 10.57
CA ALA A 149 17.48 17.09 11.42
C ALA A 149 18.76 17.92 11.54
N VAL A 150 18.76 19.11 10.95
CA VAL A 150 19.91 20.04 10.95
C VAL A 150 19.63 21.23 11.86
N VAL A 151 20.67 21.94 12.28
CA VAL A 151 20.51 23.17 13.10
C VAL A 151 19.70 24.20 12.32
N ASP A 152 18.70 24.81 12.97
CA ASP A 152 17.86 25.84 12.39
C ASP A 152 18.70 27.10 12.08
N PRO A 153 18.84 27.50 10.80
CA PRO A 153 19.58 28.70 10.43
C PRO A 153 19.07 29.98 11.11
N ALA A 154 17.79 30.04 11.50
CA ALA A 154 17.22 31.18 12.23
C ALA A 154 17.74 31.28 13.67
N VAL A 155 18.26 30.19 14.25
CA VAL A 155 18.87 30.14 15.58
C VAL A 155 20.40 30.44 15.51
N VAL A 156 21.02 30.28 14.35
CA VAL A 156 22.48 30.43 14.10
C VAL A 156 22.99 31.87 14.29
N GLY A 157 22.11 32.86 14.47
CA GLY A 157 22.51 34.25 14.81
C GLY A 157 23.22 34.44 16.16
N THR A 158 23.39 33.38 16.96
CA THR A 158 24.06 33.45 18.30
C THR A 158 25.12 32.37 18.54
N VAL A 159 25.45 31.53 17.56
CA VAL A 159 26.49 30.49 17.70
C VAL A 159 27.38 30.47 16.45
N PRO A 160 28.73 30.51 16.57
CA PRO A 160 29.62 30.53 15.41
C PRO A 160 29.45 29.31 14.51
N ASN A 161 29.43 29.57 13.19
CA ASN A 161 29.47 28.60 12.09
C ASN A 161 30.22 27.29 12.42
N GLN A 162 29.50 26.18 12.49
CA GLN A 162 30.05 24.85 12.27
C GLN A 162 29.36 24.22 11.04
N ILE A 163 29.82 24.64 9.86
CA ILE A 163 29.78 23.82 8.65
C ILE A 163 31.15 23.17 8.53
N ALA A 164 31.29 22.00 9.14
CA ALA A 164 32.33 21.00 8.92
C ALA A 164 31.98 19.87 9.89
N GLY A 165 32.23 18.62 9.49
CA GLY A 165 31.88 17.46 10.29
C GLY A 165 32.21 17.64 11.78
N GLU A 166 31.34 17.11 12.64
CA GLU A 166 31.74 16.81 14.01
C GLU A 166 32.84 15.75 13.92
N GLY A 167 34.08 16.21 13.73
CA GLY A 167 35.21 15.64 14.39
C GLY A 167 34.86 15.69 15.87
N LEU A 168 34.66 14.51 16.45
CA LEU A 168 34.65 14.30 17.88
C LEU A 168 35.81 15.09 18.47
N GLY A 169 35.51 16.22 19.10
CA GLY A 169 36.38 16.82 20.07
C GLY A 169 36.55 15.77 21.16
N VAL A 170 37.72 15.12 21.16
CA VAL A 170 38.27 14.53 22.37
C VAL A 170 38.14 15.56 23.50
N ASP A 171 37.62 15.13 24.64
CA ASP A 171 37.57 15.83 25.93
C ASP A 171 36.23 16.38 26.42
N ALA A 172 35.10 16.13 25.75
CA ALA A 172 33.81 16.14 26.46
C ALA A 172 33.49 14.71 26.93
N PRO A 173 33.33 14.44 28.24
CA PRO A 173 32.80 13.16 28.69
C PRO A 173 31.40 13.04 28.09
N ILE A 174 31.27 12.16 27.10
CA ILE A 174 29.98 11.77 26.55
C ILE A 174 29.22 11.15 27.72
N GLN A 175 28.29 11.90 28.29
CA GLN A 175 27.24 11.30 29.09
C GLN A 175 26.61 10.25 28.17
N PRO A 176 26.57 8.96 28.54
CA PRO A 176 25.77 8.01 27.78
C PRO A 176 24.38 8.63 27.71
N LEU A 177 23.85 8.82 26.50
CA LEU A 177 22.43 9.09 26.37
C LEU A 177 21.73 7.82 26.84
N THR A 178 21.50 7.73 28.14
CA THR A 178 20.53 6.87 28.79
C THR A 178 19.12 7.39 28.48
N ASP A 179 18.92 7.89 27.26
CA ASP A 179 17.59 8.19 26.75
C ASP A 179 16.94 6.83 26.54
N SER A 180 16.38 6.33 27.64
CA SER A 180 15.12 5.62 27.60
C SER A 180 14.22 6.30 26.56
N PRO A 181 13.28 5.56 25.96
CA PRO A 181 12.21 6.13 25.13
C PRO A 181 11.32 7.19 25.85
N SER A 182 11.73 7.67 27.03
CA SER A 182 11.12 8.68 27.89
C SER A 182 11.39 10.13 27.51
N VAL A 183 12.27 10.44 26.55
CA VAL A 183 12.14 11.75 25.89
C VAL A 183 10.90 11.62 25.00
N SER A 184 9.88 12.43 25.25
CA SER A 184 8.53 12.37 24.70
C SER A 184 8.46 12.63 23.18
N TRP A 185 9.19 11.84 22.39
CA TRP A 185 9.23 11.94 20.94
C TRP A 185 7.96 11.30 20.37
N GLY A 186 7.09 12.13 19.80
CA GLY A 186 6.05 11.68 18.91
C GLY A 186 6.56 11.55 17.47
N ILE A 187 5.74 10.96 16.62
CA ILE A 187 6.00 10.94 15.18
C ILE A 187 6.07 12.39 14.67
N GLY A 188 7.14 12.74 13.98
CA GLY A 188 7.38 14.09 13.45
C GLY A 188 7.87 15.13 14.45
N THR A 189 8.15 14.74 15.70
CA THR A 189 8.78 15.65 16.66
C THR A 189 10.24 15.91 16.27
N LEU A 190 10.62 17.18 16.13
CA LEU A 190 11.98 17.64 15.81
C LEU A 190 12.78 18.00 17.08
N PRO A 191 14.09 17.76 17.12
CA PRO A 191 14.95 18.26 18.19
C PRO A 191 14.87 19.78 18.34
N ALA A 192 14.99 20.26 19.58
CA ALA A 192 14.98 21.70 19.85
C ALA A 192 16.08 22.41 19.05
N GLY A 193 15.70 23.52 18.40
CA GLY A 193 16.61 24.31 17.56
C GLY A 193 17.01 23.62 16.24
N ARG A 194 16.29 22.59 15.79
CA ARG A 194 16.54 21.90 14.52
C ARG A 194 15.35 21.96 13.58
N VAL A 195 15.66 21.91 12.28
CA VAL A 195 14.70 21.82 11.17
C VAL A 195 14.95 20.56 10.36
N SER A 196 13.89 20.02 9.75
CA SER A 196 14.01 18.94 8.78
C SER A 196 14.64 19.47 7.49
N SER A 197 15.69 18.79 7.01
CA SER A 197 16.36 19.15 5.75
C SER A 197 16.50 17.93 4.84
N GLU A 198 16.22 18.13 3.56
CA GLU A 198 16.54 17.17 2.51
C GLU A 198 17.97 17.40 2.03
N THR A 199 18.71 16.32 1.75
CA THR A 199 20.09 16.43 1.25
C THR A 199 20.12 17.02 -0.16
N PHE A 200 21.07 17.92 -0.43
CA PHE A 200 21.30 18.45 -1.78
C PHE A 200 21.57 17.34 -2.81
N VAL A 201 22.13 16.20 -2.37
CA VAL A 201 22.40 15.03 -3.20
C VAL A 201 21.10 14.47 -3.78
N ASN A 202 20.02 14.40 -3.00
CA ASN A 202 18.73 13.92 -3.48
C ASN A 202 18.20 14.75 -4.64
N VAL A 203 18.34 16.08 -4.56
CA VAL A 203 17.92 17.02 -5.62
C VAL A 203 18.72 16.76 -6.89
N GLY A 204 20.05 16.63 -6.77
CA GLY A 204 20.93 16.35 -7.90
C GLY A 204 20.64 14.99 -8.53
N TYR A 205 20.47 13.95 -7.72
CA TYR A 205 20.13 12.60 -8.18
C TYR A 205 18.84 12.58 -8.98
N ARG A 206 17.77 13.22 -8.49
CA ARG A 206 16.51 13.32 -9.25
C ARG A 206 16.70 14.03 -10.59
N ARG A 207 17.49 15.10 -10.64
CA ARG A 207 17.76 15.84 -11.88
C ARG A 207 18.49 14.97 -12.91
N VAL A 208 19.56 14.29 -12.49
CA VAL A 208 20.33 13.41 -13.39
C VAL A 208 19.50 12.21 -13.82
N VAL A 209 18.77 11.57 -12.92
CA VAL A 209 17.88 10.44 -13.28
C VAL A 209 16.81 10.87 -14.30
N ALA A 210 16.16 12.02 -14.08
CA ALA A 210 15.17 12.56 -15.01
C ALA A 210 15.75 12.76 -16.42
N LYS A 211 17.00 13.28 -16.52
CA LYS A 211 17.73 13.39 -17.80
C LYS A 211 17.78 12.04 -18.53
N TYR A 212 18.18 10.95 -17.88
CA TYR A 212 18.26 9.64 -18.52
C TYR A 212 16.89 8.99 -18.80
N GLN A 213 15.90 9.20 -17.93
CA GLN A 213 14.53 8.72 -18.16
C GLN A 213 13.92 9.32 -19.42
N THR A 214 14.16 10.61 -19.70
CA THR A 214 13.72 11.25 -20.96
C THR A 214 14.36 10.66 -22.21
N GLN A 215 15.46 9.93 -22.06
CA GLN A 215 16.14 9.21 -23.15
C GLN A 215 15.65 7.75 -23.28
N GLY A 216 14.63 7.35 -22.50
CA GLY A 216 14.06 6.00 -22.53
C GLY A 216 14.90 4.95 -21.80
N MET A 217 15.87 5.36 -20.97
CA MET A 217 16.71 4.42 -20.23
C MET A 217 16.01 3.96 -18.94
N ALA A 218 16.18 2.67 -18.58
CA ALA A 218 15.62 2.06 -17.38
C ALA A 218 16.41 2.44 -16.11
N ILE A 219 16.38 3.73 -15.77
CA ILE A 219 17.00 4.31 -14.57
C ILE A 219 15.91 4.85 -13.67
N MET A 220 16.00 4.55 -12.38
CA MET A 220 15.00 4.92 -11.39
C MET A 220 15.63 5.74 -10.27
N TYR A 221 14.86 6.67 -9.73
CA TYR A 221 15.17 7.32 -8.46
C TYR A 221 14.26 6.74 -7.39
N VAL A 222 14.84 6.35 -6.26
CA VAL A 222 14.13 5.88 -5.07
C VAL A 222 14.36 6.85 -3.93
N ASP A 223 13.29 7.30 -3.29
CA ASP A 223 13.39 8.00 -2.02
C ASP A 223 13.65 7.00 -0.89
N GLY A 224 14.92 6.80 -0.51
CA GLY A 224 15.27 5.87 0.57
C GLY A 224 14.65 6.25 1.92
N GLY A 225 14.20 7.49 2.10
CA GLY A 225 13.51 7.95 3.31
C GLY A 225 12.02 7.64 3.35
N MET A 226 11.41 7.13 2.28
CA MET A 226 9.95 7.04 2.14
C MET A 226 9.23 6.32 3.30
N HIS A 227 9.83 5.27 3.87
CA HIS A 227 9.24 4.50 4.99
C HIS A 227 9.61 5.02 6.38
N MET A 228 10.25 6.19 6.46
CA MET A 228 10.80 6.78 7.69
C MET A 228 10.70 8.31 7.69
N ARG A 229 9.60 8.82 7.12
CA ARG A 229 9.21 10.23 7.16
C ARG A 229 8.04 10.42 8.11
N ALA A 230 8.01 11.57 8.77
CA ALA A 230 6.84 12.03 9.49
C ALA A 230 5.65 12.25 8.54
N PRO A 231 4.40 12.24 9.04
CA PRO A 231 3.26 12.82 8.34
C PRO A 231 3.63 14.24 7.85
N GLY A 232 3.59 14.47 6.53
CA GLY A 232 4.07 15.70 5.89
C GLY A 232 5.48 15.62 5.28
N GLY A 233 6.16 14.46 5.36
CA GLY A 233 7.37 14.17 4.59
C GLY A 233 8.70 14.55 5.27
N GLY A 234 8.68 15.07 6.49
CA GLY A 234 9.86 15.53 7.23
C GLY A 234 10.59 14.43 8.01
N TRP A 235 11.68 14.82 8.68
CA TRP A 235 12.42 13.98 9.62
C TRP A 235 11.55 13.49 10.78
N THR A 236 11.83 12.28 11.28
CA THR A 236 11.22 11.75 12.52
C THR A 236 12.19 10.84 13.27
N LYS A 237 12.13 10.86 14.60
CA LYS A 237 12.90 9.97 15.48
C LYS A 237 12.29 8.57 15.57
N VAL A 238 10.96 8.51 15.64
CA VAL A 238 10.19 7.29 15.87
C VAL A 238 9.15 7.07 14.77
N MET A 239 8.75 5.82 14.58
CA MET A 239 7.68 5.38 13.69
C MET A 239 6.77 4.37 14.39
N PRO A 240 5.53 4.15 13.92
CA PRO A 240 4.73 3.01 14.35
C PRO A 240 5.50 1.72 14.13
N CYS A 241 5.50 0.83 15.13
CA CYS A 241 6.09 -0.49 14.99
C CYS A 241 5.44 -1.25 13.83
N TYR A 242 6.25 -1.96 13.05
CA TYR A 242 5.70 -3.01 12.21
C TYR A 242 5.14 -4.13 13.10
N PRO A 243 4.11 -4.86 12.66
CA PRO A 243 3.55 -5.93 13.48
C PRO A 243 4.49 -7.11 13.76
N PHE A 244 5.66 -7.20 13.12
CA PHE A 244 6.71 -8.17 13.46
C PHE A 244 7.73 -7.62 14.48
N GLU A 245 7.70 -6.32 14.79
CA GLU A 245 8.49 -5.66 15.82
C GLU A 245 7.73 -5.77 17.15
N VAL A 246 7.79 -6.95 17.77
CA VAL A 246 6.89 -7.33 18.88
C VAL A 246 7.60 -7.46 20.23
N SER A 247 8.89 -7.12 20.34
CA SER A 247 9.70 -7.44 21.53
C SER A 247 10.71 -6.36 21.94
N ASP A 248 11.23 -6.51 23.16
CA ASP A 248 12.38 -5.78 23.72
C ASP A 248 13.63 -5.83 22.83
N THR A 249 13.79 -6.90 22.02
CA THR A 249 14.95 -7.05 21.10
C THR A 249 14.85 -6.19 19.85
N GLN A 250 13.64 -5.77 19.48
CA GLN A 250 13.38 -4.89 18.34
C GLN A 250 12.99 -3.46 18.78
N ALA A 251 13.09 -3.20 20.10
CA ALA A 251 12.86 -1.91 20.72
C ALA A 251 11.49 -1.27 20.37
N CYS A 252 10.45 -2.09 20.17
CA CYS A 252 9.09 -1.59 20.05
C CYS A 252 8.52 -1.33 21.45
N VAL A 253 8.23 -0.06 21.75
CA VAL A 253 7.71 0.38 23.05
C VAL A 253 6.46 1.22 22.81
N ASP A 254 5.34 0.85 23.43
CA ASP A 254 4.04 1.51 23.28
C ASP A 254 3.59 1.69 21.83
N GLY A 255 3.92 0.72 20.96
CA GLY A 255 3.57 0.74 19.53
C GLY A 255 4.44 1.67 18.68
N LEU A 256 5.50 2.25 19.24
CA LEU A 256 6.49 3.06 18.54
C LEU A 256 7.88 2.43 18.60
N VAL A 257 8.67 2.64 17.53
CA VAL A 257 10.04 2.15 17.42
C VAL A 257 10.96 3.27 16.93
N ASN A 258 12.19 3.31 17.44
CA ASN A 258 13.21 4.26 17.01
C ASN A 258 13.73 3.91 15.60
N VAL A 259 13.77 4.91 14.71
CA VAL A 259 14.25 4.79 13.32
C VAL A 259 15.46 5.68 13.02
N ARG A 260 16.02 6.36 14.03
CA ARG A 260 17.21 7.22 13.88
C ARG A 260 18.20 7.01 15.02
N SER A 261 19.49 7.14 14.72
CA SER A 261 20.54 7.24 15.72
C SER A 261 20.48 8.59 16.46
N ALA A 262 21.40 8.79 17.42
CA ALA A 262 21.55 10.07 18.13
C ALA A 262 22.11 11.20 17.26
N ASP A 263 22.74 10.90 16.11
CA ASP A 263 23.28 11.91 15.20
C ASP A 263 22.24 12.51 14.24
N PHE A 264 20.99 12.04 14.33
CA PHE A 264 19.84 12.47 13.53
C PHE A 264 19.92 12.19 12.01
N GLY A 265 20.91 11.42 11.53
CA GLY A 265 21.04 11.00 10.14
C GLY A 265 21.12 9.49 9.92
N HIS A 266 21.82 8.76 10.81
CA HIS A 266 22.01 7.31 10.72
C HIS A 266 20.87 6.53 11.40
N PHE A 267 20.92 5.20 11.33
CA PHE A 267 19.82 4.33 11.74
C PHE A 267 20.09 3.54 13.01
N CYS A 268 21.34 3.28 13.35
CA CYS A 268 21.68 2.42 14.48
C CYS A 268 21.23 3.05 15.81
N PRO A 269 20.35 2.39 16.58
CA PRO A 269 19.74 3.00 17.76
C PRO A 269 20.67 3.06 18.98
N THR A 270 21.79 2.31 19.00
CA THR A 270 22.75 2.28 20.11
C THR A 270 24.05 3.01 19.76
N THR A 271 24.57 3.73 20.76
CA THR A 271 25.70 4.66 20.69
C THR A 271 27.07 3.98 20.49
N SER A 272 27.50 3.82 19.24
CA SER A 272 28.86 4.21 18.92
C SER A 272 28.75 5.45 18.06
N ALA A 273 29.04 6.62 18.65
CA ALA A 273 29.11 7.86 17.89
C ALA A 273 29.97 7.61 16.63
N PRO A 274 29.55 8.03 15.44
CA PRO A 274 30.36 7.86 14.24
C PRO A 274 31.74 8.48 14.49
N ILE A 275 32.79 7.66 14.48
CA ILE A 275 34.16 8.19 14.55
C ILE A 275 34.47 8.73 13.16
N ALA A 276 34.44 10.06 13.02
CA ALA A 276 34.58 10.72 11.72
C ALA A 276 33.58 10.18 10.67
N GLY A 277 32.27 10.20 10.96
CA GLY A 277 31.24 9.80 10.00
C GLY A 277 31.21 8.31 9.61
N VAL A 278 31.97 7.46 10.31
CA VAL A 278 31.97 6.00 10.11
C VAL A 278 31.31 5.32 11.30
N VAL A 279 30.16 4.69 11.06
CA VAL A 279 29.48 3.82 12.04
C VAL A 279 29.93 2.38 11.77
N PRO A 280 30.43 1.63 12.77
CA PRO A 280 30.61 0.17 12.65
C PRO A 280 29.27 -0.54 12.41
N THR A 281 29.30 -1.81 12.01
CA THR A 281 28.08 -2.60 11.79
C THR A 281 27.13 -2.50 12.99
N CYS A 282 25.86 -2.16 12.76
CA CYS A 282 24.89 -2.04 13.84
C CYS A 282 24.61 -3.43 14.43
N GLU A 283 25.08 -3.68 15.65
CA GLU A 283 24.99 -4.99 16.31
C GLU A 283 23.61 -5.30 16.90
N VAL A 284 22.70 -4.32 16.86
CA VAL A 284 21.32 -4.41 17.36
C VAL A 284 20.32 -4.23 16.22
N TRP A 285 19.07 -4.62 16.47
CA TRP A 285 17.99 -4.35 15.52
C TRP A 285 17.89 -2.85 15.21
N SER A 286 17.83 -2.50 13.93
CA SER A 286 17.58 -1.13 13.47
C SER A 286 16.38 -1.09 12.54
N SER A 287 15.25 -0.59 13.06
CA SER A 287 14.03 -0.37 12.27
C SER A 287 14.28 0.63 11.13
N GLY A 288 15.11 1.66 11.38
CA GLY A 288 15.56 2.59 10.34
C GLY A 288 16.27 1.89 9.19
N ALA A 289 17.25 1.03 9.50
CA ALA A 289 18.01 0.31 8.48
C ALA A 289 17.13 -0.69 7.69
N TRP A 290 16.17 -1.33 8.37
CA TRP A 290 15.16 -2.19 7.73
C TRP A 290 14.29 -1.40 6.74
N ARG A 291 13.79 -0.25 7.15
CA ARG A 291 12.95 0.64 6.33
C ARG A 291 13.71 1.22 5.13
N TYR A 292 14.98 1.59 5.31
CA TYR A 292 15.84 2.04 4.22
C TYR A 292 16.07 0.92 3.21
N ALA A 293 16.41 -0.28 3.69
CA ALA A 293 16.56 -1.47 2.85
C ALA A 293 15.27 -1.77 2.09
N ALA A 294 14.10 -1.71 2.73
CA ALA A 294 12.82 -1.97 2.10
C ALA A 294 12.54 -1.02 0.92
N ALA A 295 12.85 0.27 1.08
CA ALA A 295 12.72 1.26 -0.01
C ALA A 295 13.64 0.90 -1.19
N MET A 296 14.90 0.55 -0.91
CA MET A 296 15.88 0.16 -1.93
C MET A 296 15.48 -1.11 -2.68
N THR A 297 15.10 -2.15 -1.94
CA THR A 297 14.83 -3.48 -2.49
C THR A 297 13.52 -3.53 -3.25
N ALA A 298 12.53 -2.68 -2.91
CA ALA A 298 11.30 -2.51 -3.68
C ALA A 298 11.59 -2.29 -5.19
N ALA A 299 12.58 -1.45 -5.50
CA ALA A 299 12.94 -1.13 -6.88
C ALA A 299 13.59 -2.29 -7.65
N VAL A 300 14.15 -3.30 -6.96
CA VAL A 300 14.59 -4.55 -7.61
C VAL A 300 13.40 -5.30 -8.17
N TRP A 301 12.24 -5.18 -7.53
CA TRP A 301 11.04 -5.88 -7.93
C TRP A 301 10.18 -5.11 -8.95
N TYR A 302 10.55 -3.86 -9.24
CA TYR A 302 9.86 -2.99 -10.21
C TYR A 302 9.77 -3.63 -11.60
N GLY A 303 8.56 -3.80 -12.13
CA GLY A 303 8.30 -4.51 -13.38
C GLY A 303 8.55 -6.03 -13.37
N GLU A 304 8.95 -6.63 -12.24
CA GLU A 304 9.04 -8.09 -12.06
C GLU A 304 7.86 -8.65 -11.26
N ARG A 305 7.24 -7.81 -10.42
CA ARG A 305 6.01 -8.14 -9.70
C ARG A 305 4.83 -7.44 -10.36
N GLN A 306 3.76 -8.19 -10.61
CA GLN A 306 2.53 -7.64 -11.15
C GLN A 306 1.70 -6.99 -10.04
N THR A 307 0.96 -5.95 -10.39
CA THR A 307 -0.17 -5.46 -9.59
C THR A 307 -1.01 -6.65 -9.12
N GLY A 308 -1.39 -6.65 -7.85
CA GLY A 308 -2.05 -7.80 -7.26
C GLY A 308 -2.85 -7.41 -6.03
N GLY A 309 -3.58 -8.36 -5.49
CA GLY A 309 -4.46 -8.11 -4.38
C GLY A 309 -5.24 -9.36 -3.99
N SER A 310 -6.19 -9.17 -3.09
CA SER A 310 -7.13 -10.20 -2.67
C SER A 310 -8.53 -9.63 -2.55
N PHE A 311 -9.51 -10.39 -3.05
CA PHE A 311 -10.93 -10.16 -2.80
C PHE A 311 -11.39 -11.00 -1.61
N ASP A 312 -11.26 -10.42 -0.41
CA ASP A 312 -11.42 -11.13 0.86
C ASP A 312 -12.87 -11.49 1.17
N SER A 313 -13.81 -10.55 1.00
CA SER A 313 -15.22 -10.78 1.37
C SER A 313 -16.21 -9.99 0.55
N ALA A 314 -17.42 -10.54 0.39
CA ALA A 314 -18.60 -9.88 -0.16
C ALA A 314 -19.77 -10.14 0.79
N VAL A 315 -20.28 -9.09 1.43
CA VAL A 315 -21.35 -9.14 2.44
C VAL A 315 -22.60 -8.50 1.85
N VAL A 316 -23.69 -9.27 1.82
CA VAL A 316 -24.98 -8.81 1.30
C VAL A 316 -25.72 -7.98 2.35
N GLY A 317 -26.22 -6.82 1.93
CA GLY A 317 -27.21 -6.01 2.63
C GLY A 317 -28.48 -5.83 1.78
N ASP A 318 -29.38 -4.94 2.21
CA ASP A 318 -30.59 -4.64 1.44
C ASP A 318 -30.24 -3.85 0.16
N GLY A 319 -30.38 -4.52 -0.99
CA GLY A 319 -30.09 -3.96 -2.32
C GLY A 319 -28.62 -3.61 -2.56
N GLN A 320 -27.71 -4.06 -1.69
CA GLN A 320 -26.31 -3.65 -1.68
C GLN A 320 -25.39 -4.81 -1.32
N VAL A 321 -24.14 -4.73 -1.80
CA VAL A 321 -23.07 -5.67 -1.46
C VAL A 321 -21.86 -4.87 -1.03
N THR A 322 -21.42 -5.06 0.22
CA THR A 322 -20.17 -4.50 0.72
C THR A 322 -19.03 -5.48 0.48
N VAL A 323 -18.00 -5.01 -0.20
CA VAL A 323 -16.85 -5.78 -0.66
C VAL A 323 -15.60 -5.26 0.02
N SER A 324 -14.74 -6.16 0.51
CA SER A 324 -13.47 -5.80 1.14
C SER A 324 -12.30 -6.62 0.61
N GLY A 325 -11.11 -6.06 0.73
CA GLY A 325 -9.87 -6.72 0.31
C GLY A 325 -8.64 -5.84 0.47
N TRP A 326 -7.61 -6.13 -0.32
CA TRP A 326 -6.42 -5.30 -0.47
C TRP A 326 -5.90 -5.36 -1.90
N ALA A 327 -5.18 -4.32 -2.32
CA ALA A 327 -4.56 -4.26 -3.64
C ALA A 327 -3.27 -3.43 -3.57
N ILE A 328 -2.17 -3.96 -4.12
CA ILE A 328 -0.85 -3.34 -4.17
C ILE A 328 -0.40 -3.26 -5.63
N ASP A 329 0.14 -2.11 -5.99
CA ASP A 329 0.95 -1.96 -7.19
C ASP A 329 2.44 -1.88 -6.79
N PRO A 330 3.24 -2.92 -7.09
CA PRO A 330 4.67 -2.93 -6.80
C PRO A 330 5.45 -1.79 -7.45
N ASP A 331 4.91 -1.16 -8.49
CA ASP A 331 5.54 -0.02 -9.17
C ASP A 331 5.25 1.33 -8.47
N ALA A 332 4.36 1.35 -7.48
CA ALA A 332 4.12 2.48 -6.58
C ALA A 332 3.78 1.99 -5.16
N PRO A 333 4.74 1.36 -4.46
CA PRO A 333 4.46 0.66 -3.21
C PRO A 333 4.07 1.60 -2.06
N ASP A 334 4.36 2.89 -2.14
CA ASP A 334 3.95 3.93 -1.18
C ASP A 334 2.58 4.55 -1.48
N ARG A 335 1.91 4.14 -2.57
CA ARG A 335 0.66 4.76 -3.01
C ARG A 335 -0.44 3.72 -3.06
N PRO A 336 -1.60 3.97 -2.44
CA PRO A 336 -2.76 3.12 -2.66
C PRO A 336 -3.16 3.21 -4.13
N ILE A 337 -3.70 2.14 -4.70
CA ILE A 337 -4.27 2.12 -6.04
C ILE A 337 -5.81 2.12 -6.00
N ASP A 338 -6.42 2.33 -7.16
CA ASP A 338 -7.87 2.16 -7.30
C ASP A 338 -8.20 0.68 -7.51
N VAL A 339 -9.36 0.27 -7.00
CA VAL A 339 -10.00 -0.99 -7.34
C VAL A 339 -11.33 -0.72 -8.02
N HIS A 340 -11.59 -1.44 -9.11
CA HIS A 340 -12.86 -1.37 -9.83
C HIS A 340 -13.74 -2.56 -9.48
N LEU A 341 -15.03 -2.30 -9.31
CA LEU A 341 -16.03 -3.29 -8.98
C LEU A 341 -17.04 -3.39 -10.11
N TYR A 342 -17.39 -4.63 -10.48
CA TYR A 342 -18.37 -4.93 -11.51
C TYR A 342 -19.43 -5.87 -10.96
N VAL A 343 -20.69 -5.63 -11.32
CA VAL A 343 -21.82 -6.51 -11.01
C VAL A 343 -22.35 -7.06 -12.33
N ASP A 344 -22.28 -8.37 -12.51
CA ASP A 344 -22.66 -9.07 -13.75
C ASP A 344 -21.96 -8.52 -15.00
N GLY A 345 -20.71 -8.08 -14.83
CA GLY A 345 -19.90 -7.47 -15.91
C GLY A 345 -20.21 -6.00 -16.19
N ALA A 346 -21.25 -5.41 -15.58
CA ALA A 346 -21.52 -3.98 -15.65
C ALA A 346 -20.75 -3.21 -14.57
N TRP A 347 -20.41 -1.95 -14.83
CA TRP A 347 -19.74 -1.08 -13.87
C TRP A 347 -20.57 -0.91 -12.59
N GLY A 348 -20.02 -1.34 -11.45
CA GLY A 348 -20.64 -1.22 -10.13
C GLY A 348 -20.09 -0.06 -9.30
N GLY A 349 -18.84 0.34 -9.54
CA GLY A 349 -18.18 1.44 -8.85
C GLY A 349 -16.68 1.24 -8.70
N GLN A 350 -16.05 2.09 -7.89
CA GLN A 350 -14.64 2.00 -7.56
C GLN A 350 -14.39 2.36 -6.09
N ALA A 351 -13.27 1.93 -5.55
CA ALA A 351 -12.78 2.37 -4.25
C ALA A 351 -11.25 2.58 -4.29
N ARG A 352 -10.76 3.42 -3.39
CA ARG A 352 -9.32 3.54 -3.15
C ARG A 352 -8.89 2.47 -2.16
N ALA A 353 -7.77 1.82 -2.43
CA ALA A 353 -7.16 0.85 -1.52
C ALA A 353 -6.30 1.55 -0.46
N ASP A 354 -6.85 2.51 0.29
CA ASP A 354 -6.14 3.36 1.26
C ASP A 354 -6.39 2.99 2.73
N ARG A 355 -7.03 1.85 2.98
CA ARG A 355 -7.34 1.38 4.34
C ARG A 355 -6.17 0.60 4.91
N SER A 356 -5.93 0.79 6.20
CA SER A 356 -4.85 0.08 6.88
C SER A 356 -5.12 -1.42 6.98
N ARG A 357 -4.15 -2.22 6.54
CA ARG A 357 -4.07 -3.68 6.60
C ARG A 357 -2.69 -4.09 7.09
N PRO A 358 -2.44 -4.03 8.42
CA PRO A 358 -1.15 -4.39 9.00
C PRO A 358 -0.68 -5.81 8.65
N ASP A 359 -1.62 -6.75 8.50
CA ASP A 359 -1.35 -8.12 8.05
C ASP A 359 -0.78 -8.16 6.63
N VAL A 360 -1.27 -7.33 5.72
CA VAL A 360 -0.73 -7.18 4.35
C VAL A 360 0.64 -6.51 4.41
N GLY A 361 0.78 -5.45 5.20
CA GLY A 361 2.06 -4.78 5.44
C GLY A 361 3.14 -5.71 6.03
N ASN A 362 2.77 -6.77 6.74
CA ASN A 362 3.72 -7.78 7.22
C ASN A 362 4.27 -8.66 6.11
N VAL A 363 3.40 -9.07 5.18
CA VAL A 363 3.79 -9.93 4.04
C VAL A 363 4.49 -9.12 2.96
N TYR A 364 4.09 -7.85 2.80
CA TYR A 364 4.67 -6.91 1.84
C TYR A 364 5.23 -5.66 2.55
N PRO A 365 6.32 -5.77 3.35
CA PRO A 365 6.86 -4.63 4.12
C PRO A 365 7.26 -3.43 3.28
N TYR A 366 7.68 -3.68 2.04
CA TYR A 366 8.03 -2.63 1.08
C TYR A 366 6.84 -1.76 0.66
N ALA A 367 5.61 -2.27 0.75
CA ALA A 367 4.39 -1.52 0.43
C ALA A 367 3.78 -0.86 1.69
N GLY A 368 4.06 -1.41 2.88
CA GLY A 368 3.42 -0.96 4.10
C GLY A 368 1.95 -1.39 4.20
N PRO A 369 1.22 -0.93 5.24
CA PRO A 369 -0.11 -1.45 5.54
C PRO A 369 -1.24 -0.78 4.76
N ASP A 370 -1.06 0.40 4.18
CA ASP A 370 -2.16 1.25 3.71
C ASP A 370 -2.62 0.92 2.28
N HIS A 371 -2.96 -0.36 2.08
CA HIS A 371 -3.31 -0.97 0.78
C HIS A 371 -4.63 -1.77 0.81
N GLY A 372 -5.44 -1.60 1.85
CA GLY A 372 -6.76 -2.23 2.01
C GLY A 372 -7.88 -1.43 1.34
N TYR A 373 -8.94 -2.09 0.87
CA TYR A 373 -10.13 -1.42 0.35
C TYR A 373 -11.42 -1.95 0.99
N VAL A 374 -12.41 -1.06 1.07
CA VAL A 374 -13.82 -1.40 1.34
C VAL A 374 -14.69 -0.58 0.39
N ALA A 375 -15.63 -1.22 -0.29
CA ALA A 375 -16.53 -0.59 -1.24
C ALA A 375 -17.95 -1.16 -1.08
N THR A 376 -18.98 -0.38 -1.41
CA THR A 376 -20.35 -0.88 -1.50
C THR A 376 -20.89 -0.66 -2.89
N VAL A 377 -21.44 -1.71 -3.50
CA VAL A 377 -22.09 -1.67 -4.82
C VAL A 377 -23.57 -1.97 -4.69
N ASN A 378 -24.40 -1.29 -5.47
CA ASN A 378 -25.84 -1.59 -5.53
C ASN A 378 -26.07 -2.79 -6.45
N ALA A 379 -26.99 -3.66 -6.04
CA ALA A 379 -27.46 -4.77 -6.87
C ALA A 379 -28.93 -5.06 -6.53
N ALA A 380 -29.71 -5.41 -7.55
CA ALA A 380 -31.13 -5.73 -7.38
C ALA A 380 -31.30 -7.04 -6.59
N PRO A 381 -32.53 -7.41 -6.16
CA PRO A 381 -32.79 -8.77 -5.72
C PRO A 381 -32.46 -9.76 -6.82
N GLY A 382 -31.83 -10.87 -6.44
CA GLY A 382 -31.37 -11.88 -7.38
C GLY A 382 -29.99 -12.40 -7.04
N THR A 383 -29.51 -13.30 -7.90
CA THR A 383 -28.14 -13.80 -7.83
C THR A 383 -27.27 -13.00 -8.77
N HIS A 384 -26.17 -12.46 -8.25
CA HIS A 384 -25.26 -11.57 -8.96
C HIS A 384 -23.83 -12.06 -8.83
N ASN A 385 -23.02 -11.85 -9.86
CA ASN A 385 -21.59 -12.06 -9.82
C ASN A 385 -20.88 -10.72 -9.61
N VAL A 386 -20.26 -10.54 -8.45
CA VAL A 386 -19.49 -9.33 -8.12
C VAL A 386 -18.03 -9.62 -8.37
N CYS A 387 -17.39 -8.85 -9.25
CA CYS A 387 -15.97 -9.00 -9.61
C CYS A 387 -15.19 -7.77 -9.17
N VAL A 388 -13.94 -7.98 -8.73
CA VAL A 388 -13.03 -6.90 -8.35
C VAL A 388 -11.77 -6.94 -9.21
N TRP A 389 -11.30 -5.78 -9.64
CA TRP A 389 -10.07 -5.60 -10.39
C TRP A 389 -9.17 -4.58 -9.69
N ALA A 390 -7.90 -4.94 -9.49
CA ALA A 390 -6.85 -4.00 -9.11
C ALA A 390 -6.39 -3.24 -10.35
N ILE A 391 -6.33 -1.91 -10.23
CA ILE A 391 -6.02 -1.03 -11.35
C ILE A 391 -4.55 -0.65 -11.32
N ASN A 392 -3.85 -1.04 -12.38
CA ASN A 392 -2.44 -0.73 -12.56
C ASN A 392 -2.32 0.70 -13.13
N GLY A 393 -1.99 1.64 -12.25
CA GLY A 393 -1.88 3.06 -12.58
C GLY A 393 -0.44 3.55 -12.74
N PHE A 394 0.54 2.72 -12.36
CA PHE A 394 1.95 3.10 -12.27
C PHE A 394 2.80 2.19 -13.15
N GLY A 395 4.12 2.38 -13.14
CA GLY A 395 4.98 1.54 -13.97
C GLY A 395 5.03 1.89 -15.46
N PRO A 396 5.89 1.16 -16.22
CA PRO A 396 6.00 1.25 -17.66
C PRO A 396 4.86 0.53 -18.40
N ASP A 397 4.24 -0.48 -17.79
CA ASP A 397 3.05 -1.15 -18.31
C ASP A 397 1.83 -0.78 -17.46
N ARG A 398 1.08 0.23 -17.89
CA ARG A 398 -0.16 0.67 -17.23
C ARG A 398 -1.42 -0.01 -17.80
N SER A 399 -1.24 -1.00 -18.67
CA SER A 399 -2.36 -1.63 -19.39
C SER A 399 -2.84 -2.93 -18.73
N ASN A 400 -2.06 -3.47 -17.80
CA ASN A 400 -2.31 -4.75 -17.18
C ASN A 400 -3.07 -4.62 -15.84
N ASN A 401 -4.37 -4.32 -15.92
CA ASN A 401 -5.26 -4.43 -14.76
C ASN A 401 -5.44 -5.90 -14.38
N VAL A 402 -5.47 -6.20 -13.09
CA VAL A 402 -5.49 -7.58 -12.60
C VAL A 402 -6.81 -7.90 -11.95
N SER A 403 -7.46 -8.97 -12.41
CA SER A 403 -8.66 -9.51 -11.76
C SER A 403 -8.29 -10.11 -10.42
N LEU A 404 -8.93 -9.64 -9.36
CA LEU A 404 -8.84 -10.22 -8.01
C LEU A 404 -9.87 -11.35 -7.81
N GLY A 405 -10.61 -11.69 -8.86
CA GLY A 405 -11.63 -12.72 -8.88
C GLY A 405 -13.06 -12.18 -8.76
N CYS A 406 -14.01 -13.11 -8.77
CA CYS A 406 -15.43 -12.82 -8.62
C CYS A 406 -16.05 -13.69 -7.52
N ARG A 407 -17.11 -13.18 -6.89
CA ARG A 407 -17.91 -13.90 -5.91
C ARG A 407 -19.38 -13.79 -6.30
N THR A 408 -20.06 -14.93 -6.28
CA THR A 408 -21.50 -15.00 -6.45
C THR A 408 -22.18 -14.67 -5.13
N VAL A 409 -23.13 -13.73 -5.16
CA VAL A 409 -23.93 -13.31 -4.01
C VAL A 409 -25.40 -13.38 -4.37
N THR A 410 -26.25 -13.62 -3.38
CA THR A 410 -27.71 -13.65 -3.58
C THR A 410 -28.35 -12.62 -2.65
N ILE A 411 -29.06 -11.66 -3.24
CA ILE A 411 -29.82 -10.63 -2.54
C ILE A 411 -31.27 -11.08 -2.50
N ALA A 412 -31.77 -11.34 -1.29
CA ALA A 412 -33.18 -11.69 -1.10
C ALA A 412 -34.04 -10.43 -1.25
N PRO A 413 -35.20 -10.51 -1.93
CA PRO A 413 -36.13 -9.39 -1.96
C PRO A 413 -36.75 -9.17 -0.58
N THR A 414 -36.72 -7.93 -0.11
CA THR A 414 -37.32 -7.49 1.16
C THR A 414 -38.63 -6.73 0.93
N SER A 415 -39.70 -7.46 0.60
CA SER A 415 -41.01 -6.83 0.35
C SER A 415 -41.76 -6.51 1.67
N PRO A 416 -42.54 -5.41 1.74
CA PRO A 416 -43.44 -5.13 2.84
C PRO A 416 -44.39 -6.27 3.15
N PHE A 417 -44.78 -6.39 4.41
CA PHE A 417 -45.85 -7.26 4.85
C PHE A 417 -46.76 -6.50 5.82
N GLY A 418 -47.96 -7.02 6.02
CA GLY A 418 -48.94 -6.35 6.87
C GLY A 418 -50.28 -7.04 6.84
N ASN A 419 -51.25 -6.42 7.51
CA ASN A 419 -52.62 -6.90 7.53
C ASN A 419 -53.60 -5.76 7.28
N TYR A 420 -54.49 -5.95 6.31
CA TYR A 420 -55.65 -5.09 6.12
C TYR A 420 -56.81 -5.60 6.97
N GLU A 421 -57.00 -4.99 8.13
CA GLU A 421 -57.85 -5.53 9.19
C GLU A 421 -59.32 -5.15 9.01
N ASN A 422 -59.62 -3.89 8.66
CA ASN A 422 -61.00 -3.42 8.69
C ASN A 422 -61.34 -2.38 7.63
N LEU A 423 -62.57 -2.46 7.14
CA LEU A 423 -63.22 -1.47 6.27
C LEU A 423 -64.62 -1.20 6.82
N VAL A 424 -64.89 0.04 7.24
CA VAL A 424 -66.18 0.43 7.81
C VAL A 424 -66.74 1.67 7.15
N ALA A 425 -68.07 1.77 7.04
CA ALA A 425 -68.75 3.02 6.71
C ALA A 425 -68.75 3.93 7.95
N ALA A 426 -67.96 5.00 7.91
CA ALA A 426 -67.68 5.84 9.08
C ALA A 426 -68.79 6.86 9.35
N THR A 427 -69.25 7.53 8.29
CA THR A 427 -70.35 8.49 8.25
C THR A 427 -70.97 8.45 6.84
N PRO A 428 -72.15 9.03 6.58
CA PRO A 428 -72.68 9.12 5.21
C PRO A 428 -71.63 9.65 4.24
N GLY A 429 -71.41 8.93 3.15
CA GLY A 429 -70.41 9.26 2.12
C GLY A 429 -68.94 9.02 2.49
N ARG A 430 -68.61 8.41 3.65
CA ARG A 430 -67.21 8.12 4.05
C ARG A 430 -66.97 6.72 4.53
N ILE A 431 -65.80 6.18 4.17
CA ILE A 431 -65.29 4.90 4.63
C ILE A 431 -63.99 5.09 5.41
N THR A 432 -63.74 4.22 6.38
CA THR A 432 -62.47 4.17 7.11
C THR A 432 -61.80 2.83 6.88
N VAL A 433 -60.51 2.90 6.52
CA VAL A 433 -59.63 1.78 6.20
C VAL A 433 -58.57 1.70 7.28
N SER A 434 -58.44 0.55 7.95
CA SER A 434 -57.46 0.37 9.02
C SER A 434 -56.71 -0.95 8.96
N GLY A 435 -55.48 -0.93 9.48
CA GLY A 435 -54.57 -2.07 9.50
C GLY A 435 -53.16 -1.65 9.91
N TRP A 436 -52.16 -2.41 9.47
CA TRP A 436 -50.74 -2.10 9.68
C TRP A 436 -49.89 -2.68 8.57
N THR A 437 -48.69 -2.13 8.38
CA THR A 437 -47.68 -2.67 7.46
C THR A 437 -46.27 -2.30 7.90
N ILE A 438 -45.34 -3.24 7.72
CA ILE A 438 -43.90 -3.10 7.99
C ILE A 438 -43.15 -3.40 6.69
N ASP A 439 -42.03 -2.72 6.48
CA ASP A 439 -41.05 -3.06 5.45
C ASP A 439 -39.75 -3.51 6.13
N PRO A 440 -39.25 -4.74 5.88
CA PRO A 440 -37.98 -5.21 6.45
C PRO A 440 -36.78 -4.31 6.16
N SER A 441 -36.85 -3.49 5.10
CA SER A 441 -35.80 -2.59 4.64
C SER A 441 -35.66 -1.32 5.47
N THR A 442 -36.60 -1.01 6.37
CA THR A 442 -36.56 0.22 7.19
C THR A 442 -37.33 0.10 8.49
N SER A 443 -36.83 0.73 9.56
CA SER A 443 -37.58 0.87 10.82
C SER A 443 -38.59 2.01 10.79
N ALA A 444 -38.52 2.92 9.82
CA ALA A 444 -39.45 4.03 9.67
C ALA A 444 -40.79 3.55 9.07
N PRO A 445 -41.94 4.19 9.41
CA PRO A 445 -43.21 3.89 8.77
C PRO A 445 -43.15 4.07 7.26
N ILE A 446 -43.71 3.11 6.52
CA ILE A 446 -43.86 3.19 5.07
C ILE A 446 -45.22 3.77 4.66
N LYS A 447 -45.40 4.03 3.37
CA LYS A 447 -46.69 4.48 2.83
C LYS A 447 -47.57 3.27 2.45
N ILE A 448 -48.87 3.44 2.59
CA ILE A 448 -49.88 2.64 1.89
C ILE A 448 -50.48 3.45 0.75
N ALA A 449 -50.92 2.78 -0.31
CA ALA A 449 -51.83 3.32 -1.31
C ALA A 449 -53.19 2.67 -1.17
N VAL A 450 -54.26 3.47 -1.18
CA VAL A 450 -55.64 2.96 -1.15
C VAL A 450 -56.33 3.27 -2.46
N ARG A 451 -57.00 2.26 -3.02
CA ARG A 451 -57.91 2.41 -4.16
C ARG A 451 -59.33 2.14 -3.73
N VAL A 452 -60.27 2.98 -4.15
CA VAL A 452 -61.71 2.78 -3.96
C VAL A 452 -62.35 2.58 -5.32
N ASN A 453 -63.03 1.44 -5.51
CA ASN A 453 -63.65 1.03 -6.78
C ASN A 453 -62.68 1.11 -7.97
N GLY A 454 -61.43 0.69 -7.74
CA GLY A 454 -60.35 0.70 -8.75
C GLY A 454 -59.61 2.04 -8.90
N VAL A 455 -60.19 3.15 -8.43
CA VAL A 455 -59.61 4.50 -8.53
C VAL A 455 -58.65 4.76 -7.37
N VAL A 456 -57.48 5.32 -7.63
CA VAL A 456 -56.52 5.69 -6.57
C VAL A 456 -57.08 6.86 -5.75
N SER A 457 -57.33 6.62 -4.47
CA SER A 457 -57.83 7.64 -3.54
C SER A 457 -56.69 8.43 -2.89
N GLY A 458 -55.50 7.84 -2.74
CA GLY A 458 -54.33 8.54 -2.22
C GLY A 458 -53.27 7.62 -1.63
N ARG A 459 -52.28 8.23 -0.96
CA ARG A 459 -51.20 7.54 -0.24
C ARG A 459 -50.98 8.17 1.13
N TRP A 460 -50.79 7.35 2.16
CA TRP A 460 -50.62 7.81 3.55
C TRP A 460 -49.53 7.00 4.23
N PHE A 461 -48.80 7.62 5.16
CA PHE A 461 -47.89 6.87 6.03
C PHE A 461 -48.69 5.99 7.01
N ALA A 462 -48.21 4.77 7.22
CA ALA A 462 -48.69 3.88 8.26
C ALA A 462 -47.98 4.21 9.58
N ASN A 463 -48.21 5.39 10.13
CA ASN A 463 -47.52 5.88 11.34
C ASN A 463 -48.41 5.91 12.61
N VAL A 464 -49.59 5.29 12.56
CA VAL A 464 -50.49 5.18 13.71
C VAL A 464 -49.91 4.18 14.71
N PRO A 465 -49.81 4.51 16.01
CA PRO A 465 -49.29 3.58 17.01
C PRO A 465 -50.10 2.28 17.11
N ARG A 466 -49.39 1.15 17.05
CA ARG A 466 -49.86 -0.23 17.23
C ARG A 466 -48.92 -0.98 18.19
N PRO A 467 -49.10 -0.82 19.52
CA PRO A 467 -48.25 -1.47 20.51
C PRO A 467 -48.26 -3.00 20.42
N ASP A 468 -49.37 -3.58 19.98
CA ASP A 468 -49.51 -5.01 19.71
C ASP A 468 -48.57 -5.47 18.58
N VAL A 469 -48.53 -4.73 17.47
CA VAL A 469 -47.61 -5.00 16.35
C VAL A 469 -46.15 -4.79 16.79
N GLY A 470 -45.86 -3.70 17.50
CA GLY A 470 -44.52 -3.42 18.03
C GLY A 470 -44.04 -4.45 19.05
N SER A 471 -44.94 -5.13 19.76
CA SER A 471 -44.58 -6.22 20.68
C SER A 471 -44.16 -7.50 19.94
N VAL A 472 -44.74 -7.77 18.77
CA VAL A 472 -44.38 -8.92 17.92
C VAL A 472 -43.14 -8.61 17.06
N TYR A 473 -43.01 -7.37 16.60
CA TYR A 473 -41.92 -6.91 15.71
C TYR A 473 -41.09 -5.78 16.36
N PRO A 474 -40.37 -6.06 17.46
CA PRO A 474 -39.73 -5.03 18.28
C PRO A 474 -38.64 -4.23 17.53
N ALA A 475 -37.98 -4.82 16.53
CA ALA A 475 -36.96 -4.14 15.72
C ALA A 475 -37.49 -2.92 14.94
N PHE A 476 -38.81 -2.85 14.72
CA PHE A 476 -39.46 -1.79 13.93
C PHE A 476 -40.23 -0.79 14.82
N GLY A 477 -40.52 -1.14 16.07
CA GLY A 477 -41.34 -0.33 16.97
C GLY A 477 -42.83 -0.37 16.65
N SER A 478 -43.63 0.50 17.29
CA SER A 478 -45.10 0.46 17.18
C SER A 478 -45.69 1.37 16.11
N ALA A 479 -44.92 2.25 15.48
CA ALA A 479 -45.43 3.29 14.58
C ALA A 479 -45.65 2.75 13.15
N HIS A 480 -46.46 1.70 13.00
CA HIS A 480 -46.65 0.95 11.74
C HIS A 480 -48.13 0.71 11.36
N GLY A 481 -49.07 1.32 12.10
CA GLY A 481 -50.50 1.23 11.82
C GLY A 481 -50.98 2.27 10.82
N PHE A 482 -52.08 1.99 10.12
CA PHE A 482 -52.82 2.99 9.35
C PHE A 482 -54.28 3.01 9.77
N ASN A 483 -54.87 4.21 9.78
CA ASN A 483 -56.29 4.46 9.97
C ASN A 483 -56.66 5.70 9.16
N VAL A 484 -57.22 5.50 7.97
CA VAL A 484 -57.45 6.56 6.99
C VAL A 484 -58.94 6.60 6.64
N THR A 485 -59.52 7.81 6.66
CA THR A 485 -60.90 8.04 6.24
C THR A 485 -60.92 8.66 4.85
N LEU A 486 -61.76 8.12 3.96
CA LEU A 486 -61.85 8.47 2.55
C LEU A 486 -63.30 8.74 2.18
N ASP A 487 -63.51 9.58 1.17
CA ASP A 487 -64.82 9.75 0.56
C ASP A 487 -65.16 8.55 -0.32
N ALA A 488 -66.41 8.09 -0.22
CA ALA A 488 -66.95 7.02 -1.03
C ALA A 488 -68.41 7.32 -1.38
N ALA A 489 -68.78 7.15 -2.64
CA ALA A 489 -70.16 7.31 -3.07
C ALA A 489 -71.08 6.33 -2.33
N ARG A 490 -72.35 6.72 -2.17
CA ARG A 490 -73.40 5.87 -1.59
C ARG A 490 -73.54 4.57 -2.39
N GLY A 491 -73.75 3.45 -1.68
CA GLY A 491 -73.84 2.10 -2.23
C GLY A 491 -72.59 1.27 -1.94
N THR A 492 -72.41 0.18 -2.69
CA THR A 492 -71.30 -0.76 -2.50
C THR A 492 -69.95 -0.11 -2.84
N ALA A 493 -69.06 -0.02 -1.85
CA ALA A 493 -67.70 0.48 -2.01
C ALA A 493 -66.68 -0.63 -1.75
N THR A 494 -65.78 -0.87 -2.69
CA THR A 494 -64.64 -1.81 -2.55
C THR A 494 -63.34 -1.02 -2.39
N ALA A 495 -62.66 -1.21 -1.28
CA ALA A 495 -61.36 -0.59 -1.00
C ALA A 495 -60.24 -1.63 -1.00
N CYS A 496 -59.19 -1.39 -1.78
CA CYS A 496 -57.99 -2.20 -1.84
C CYS A 496 -56.79 -1.44 -1.28
N VAL A 497 -55.97 -2.10 -0.47
CA VAL A 497 -54.78 -1.50 0.16
C VAL A 497 -53.52 -2.15 -0.39
N THR A 498 -52.55 -1.32 -0.76
CA THR A 498 -51.21 -1.76 -1.20
C THR A 498 -50.16 -1.11 -0.30
N ALA A 499 -49.31 -1.91 0.33
CA ALA A 499 -48.11 -1.45 1.02
C ALA A 499 -47.06 -1.03 -0.02
N ILE A 500 -46.50 0.17 0.13
CA ILE A 500 -45.51 0.72 -0.79
C ILE A 500 -44.11 0.44 -0.27
N ASN A 501 -43.37 -0.36 -1.03
CA ASN A 501 -42.04 -0.84 -0.72
C ASN A 501 -40.99 0.26 -0.66
N VAL A 502 -40.07 0.10 0.28
CA VAL A 502 -38.79 0.78 0.41
C VAL A 502 -37.70 -0.32 0.32
N GLY A 503 -36.56 0.00 -0.28
CA GLY A 503 -35.48 -1.00 -0.42
C GLY A 503 -35.69 -1.94 -1.60
N SER A 504 -35.08 -3.12 -1.54
CA SER A 504 -34.92 -4.00 -2.70
C SER A 504 -36.18 -4.77 -3.11
N GLY A 505 -37.19 -4.90 -2.24
CA GLY A 505 -38.42 -5.65 -2.53
C GLY A 505 -39.39 -5.02 -3.54
N SER A 506 -40.67 -5.38 -3.44
CA SER A 506 -41.74 -4.87 -4.30
C SER A 506 -43.01 -4.55 -3.52
N ASN A 507 -43.81 -3.60 -4.02
CA ASN A 507 -45.10 -3.24 -3.41
C ASN A 507 -46.00 -4.47 -3.21
N GLN A 508 -46.61 -4.60 -2.03
CA GLN A 508 -47.46 -5.76 -1.71
C GLN A 508 -48.92 -5.38 -1.57
N SER A 509 -49.80 -6.18 -2.17
CA SER A 509 -51.24 -6.06 -1.93
C SER A 509 -51.56 -6.63 -0.54
N LEU A 510 -52.23 -5.83 0.30
CA LEU A 510 -52.79 -6.28 1.56
C LEU A 510 -54.22 -6.80 1.41
N GLY A 511 -54.76 -6.79 0.17
CA GLY A 511 -56.09 -7.28 -0.18
C GLY A 511 -57.13 -6.18 -0.40
N CYS A 512 -58.35 -6.63 -0.70
CA CYS A 512 -59.51 -5.77 -0.91
C CYS A 512 -60.65 -6.18 0.02
N ARG A 513 -61.45 -5.21 0.46
CA ARG A 513 -62.66 -5.43 1.27
C ARG A 513 -63.79 -4.56 0.71
N THR A 514 -65.03 -4.96 0.98
CA THR A 514 -66.23 -4.27 0.50
C THR A 514 -67.14 -3.89 1.66
N VAL A 515 -67.79 -2.73 1.57
CA VAL A 515 -68.75 -2.22 2.56
C VAL A 515 -69.91 -1.51 1.86
N GLU A 516 -71.09 -1.50 2.48
CA GLU A 516 -72.22 -0.67 2.04
C GLU A 516 -72.15 0.72 2.67
N VAL A 517 -72.05 1.75 1.83
CA VAL A 517 -72.02 3.16 2.24
C VAL A 517 -73.44 3.71 2.23
N ARG A 518 -73.93 4.13 3.40
CA ARG A 518 -75.32 4.59 3.57
C ARG A 518 -75.52 6.05 3.23
#